data_AF-A0A962D604-F1
#
_entry.id   AF-A0A962D604-F1
#
_cell.length_a   1.000
_cell.length_b   1.000
_cell.length_c   1.000
_cell.angle_alpha   90.00
_cell.angle_beta   90.00
_cell.angle_gamma   90.00
#
_symmetry.space_group_name_H-M   'P 1'
#
loop_
_entity.id
_entity.type
_entity.pdbx_description
1 polymer ?
#
loop_
_entity_poly.entity_id
_entity_poly.type
_entity_poly.pdbx_seq_one_letter_code
_entity_poly.pdbx_strand_id
1 'polypeptide(L)'
;PYDNFTDTSGRISLTTGFDYIFSNGIFAQVGWLYNKVTDAPLSAGTFIYTSDARQLMPFEHTVMVMASYAFNPLLNANAAILWEPEHNSLIVFPTLAYSLGDNLVASAILQLYAGEVLDTYQHECVCGCEVELEG
;
A
#
# COMPACT_ATOMS: atom_id res chain seq x y z
N PRO A 1 26.61 -16.54 26.21
CA PRO A 1 26.80 -17.04 24.84
C PRO A 1 25.55 -16.73 24.01
N TYR A 2 25.60 -15.62 23.27
CA TYR A 2 24.57 -15.27 22.28
C TYR A 2 24.99 -15.90 20.95
N ASP A 3 24.65 -17.18 20.80
CA ASP A 3 24.80 -17.88 19.53
C ASP A 3 23.50 -17.68 18.74
N ASN A 4 23.65 -17.43 17.43
CA ASN A 4 22.62 -17.31 16.39
C ASN A 4 22.08 -15.89 16.11
N PHE A 5 22.83 -15.15 15.28
CA PHE A 5 22.30 -14.03 14.49
C PHE A 5 21.33 -14.46 13.37
N THR A 6 21.10 -15.77 13.23
CA THR A 6 20.18 -16.39 12.26
C THR A 6 18.80 -16.66 12.83
N ASP A 7 18.60 -16.43 14.14
CA ASP A 7 17.32 -16.57 14.84
C ASP A 7 16.75 -15.18 15.16
N THR A 8 16.61 -14.38 14.11
CA THR A 8 15.86 -13.13 14.15
C THR A 8 15.05 -13.18 12.88
N SER A 9 13.71 -13.09 12.97
CA SER A 9 12.83 -12.92 11.82
C SER A 9 13.29 -11.67 11.06
N GLY A 10 14.21 -11.87 10.12
CA GLY A 10 14.97 -10.80 9.49
C GLY A 10 14.07 -10.09 8.50
N ARG A 11 13.70 -8.85 8.83
CA ARG A 11 12.90 -8.00 7.94
C ARG A 11 13.85 -7.20 7.07
N ILE A 12 13.76 -7.39 5.76
CA ILE A 12 14.54 -6.63 4.78
C ILE A 12 13.57 -5.77 4.00
N SER A 13 13.79 -4.45 4.04
CA SER A 13 13.07 -3.50 3.21
C SER A 13 14.04 -2.73 2.34
N LEU A 14 13.74 -2.62 1.05
CA LEU A 14 14.52 -1.91 0.05
C LEU A 14 13.57 -0.97 -0.69
N THR A 15 13.95 0.29 -0.84
CA THR A 15 13.20 1.26 -1.64
C THR A 15 14.10 1.84 -2.71
N THR A 16 13.59 1.91 -3.94
CA THR A 16 14.24 2.61 -5.04
C THR A 16 13.25 3.58 -5.65
N GLY A 17 13.70 4.79 -5.96
CA GLY A 17 12.86 5.83 -6.54
C GLY A 17 13.56 6.54 -7.68
N PHE A 18 12.77 7.04 -8.62
CA PHE A 18 13.22 7.89 -9.72
C PHE A 18 12.26 9.05 -9.88
N ASP A 19 12.82 10.25 -10.02
CA ASP A 19 12.11 11.51 -10.11
C ASP A 19 12.52 12.26 -11.37
N TYR A 20 11.55 12.84 -12.07
CA TYR A 20 11.81 13.63 -13.26
C TYR A 20 10.85 14.82 -13.40
N ILE A 21 11.40 15.98 -13.75
CA ILE A 21 10.63 17.18 -14.11
C ILE A 21 10.73 17.36 -15.62
N PHE A 22 9.61 17.25 -16.30
CA PHE A 22 9.50 17.49 -17.73
C PHE A 22 9.55 19.00 -18.04
N SER A 23 10.00 19.35 -19.25
CA SER A 23 10.09 20.74 -19.70
C SER A 23 8.74 21.47 -19.76
N ASN A 24 7.64 20.72 -19.84
CA ASN A 24 6.28 21.26 -19.78
C ASN A 24 5.81 21.54 -18.34
N GLY A 25 6.63 21.32 -17.31
CA GLY A 25 6.29 21.59 -15.92
C GLY A 25 5.59 20.45 -15.18
N ILE A 26 5.43 19.28 -15.82
CA ILE A 26 4.97 18.07 -15.12
C ILE A 26 6.12 17.51 -14.29
N PHE A 27 5.85 17.19 -13.04
CA PHE A 27 6.73 16.37 -12.20
C PHE A 27 6.17 14.96 -12.13
N ALA A 28 7.01 13.96 -12.34
CA ALA A 28 6.65 12.56 -12.17
C ALA A 28 7.66 11.84 -11.28
N GLN A 29 7.15 10.96 -10.44
CA GLN A 29 7.92 10.08 -9.56
C GLN A 29 7.47 8.64 -9.78
N VAL A 30 8.43 7.73 -9.82
CA VAL A 30 8.18 6.29 -9.73
C VAL A 30 9.00 5.74 -8.58
N GLY A 31 8.34 5.05 -7.65
CA GLY A 31 8.95 4.36 -6.52
C GLY A 31 8.65 2.87 -6.59
N TRP A 32 9.59 2.07 -6.14
CA TRP A 32 9.39 0.65 -5.87
C TRP A 32 9.89 0.34 -4.47
N LEU A 33 9.04 -0.31 -3.70
CA LEU A 33 9.29 -0.78 -2.35
C LEU A 33 9.25 -2.31 -2.38
N TYR A 34 10.32 -2.92 -1.88
CA TYR A 34 10.38 -4.33 -1.56
C TYR A 34 10.41 -4.50 -0.04
N ASN A 35 9.62 -5.41 0.50
CA ASN A 35 9.53 -5.67 1.92
C ASN A 35 9.32 -7.16 2.20
N LYS A 36 10.38 -7.89 2.55
CA LYS A 36 10.25 -9.30 2.93
C LYS A 36 10.06 -9.44 4.44
N VAL A 37 8.94 -10.02 4.84
CA VAL A 37 8.65 -10.41 6.23
C VAL A 37 8.39 -11.91 6.25
N THR A 38 9.26 -12.68 6.91
CA THR A 38 8.99 -14.09 7.19
C THR A 38 7.81 -14.17 8.18
N ASP A 39 6.71 -14.83 7.77
CA ASP A 39 5.52 -15.20 8.58
C ASP A 39 4.43 -14.13 8.85
N ALA A 40 4.14 -13.19 7.94
CA ALA A 40 3.03 -12.25 8.12
C ALA A 40 1.74 -12.67 7.36
N PRO A 41 0.57 -12.80 8.01
CA PRO A 41 -0.70 -13.06 7.32
C PRO A 41 -1.16 -11.83 6.53
N LEU A 42 -1.26 -11.98 5.21
CA LEU A 42 -1.73 -10.98 4.27
C LEU A 42 -3.26 -11.05 4.15
N SER A 43 -3.98 -10.05 4.67
CA SER A 43 -5.41 -9.89 4.42
C SER A 43 -5.72 -8.44 4.04
N ALA A 44 -6.68 -8.24 3.13
CA ALA A 44 -7.11 -6.90 2.70
C ALA A 44 -7.61 -6.03 3.88
N GLY A 45 -8.13 -6.66 4.94
CA GLY A 45 -8.54 -5.98 6.18
C GLY A 45 -7.37 -5.45 7.01
N THR A 46 -6.17 -6.02 6.85
CA THR A 46 -4.95 -5.56 7.55
C THR A 46 -4.54 -4.16 7.09
N PHE A 47 -4.82 -3.76 5.84
CA PHE A 47 -4.48 -2.42 5.32
C PHE A 47 -5.23 -1.27 6.02
N ILE A 48 -6.44 -1.54 6.54
CA ILE A 48 -7.28 -0.53 7.20
C ILE A 48 -7.07 -0.54 8.74
N TYR A 49 -6.66 -1.67 9.32
CA TYR A 49 -6.67 -1.87 10.78
C TYR A 49 -5.35 -2.32 11.43
N THR A 50 -4.24 -2.40 10.69
CA THR A 50 -2.94 -2.69 11.33
C THR A 50 -2.39 -1.48 12.05
N SER A 51 -2.47 -1.53 13.38
CA SER A 51 -1.83 -0.60 14.32
C SER A 51 -0.40 -1.07 14.68
N ASP A 52 0.36 -1.58 13.71
CA ASP A 52 1.79 -1.87 13.88
C ASP A 52 2.63 -0.94 13.00
N ALA A 53 3.26 0.05 13.62
CA ALA A 53 4.12 1.04 12.98
C ALA A 53 5.40 0.45 12.34
N ARG A 54 5.61 -0.87 12.43
CA ARG A 54 6.79 -1.57 11.90
C ARG A 54 6.53 -2.26 10.55
N GLN A 55 5.30 -2.19 10.03
CA GLN A 55 4.93 -2.70 8.71
C GLN A 55 4.37 -1.56 7.86
N LEU A 56 5.24 -0.83 7.17
CA LEU A 56 4.83 0.32 6.34
C LEU A 56 3.81 -0.09 5.26
N MET A 57 3.94 -1.30 4.71
CA MET A 57 2.96 -1.95 3.86
C MET A 57 2.97 -3.47 4.11
N PRO A 58 1.80 -4.15 4.10
CA PRO A 58 1.74 -5.58 4.33
C PRO A 58 2.40 -6.38 3.19
N PHE A 59 2.45 -5.82 1.99
CA PHE A 59 2.84 -6.49 0.74
C PHE A 59 4.34 -6.60 0.50
N GLU A 60 4.78 -7.66 -0.19
CA GLU A 60 6.21 -7.85 -0.45
C GLU A 60 6.74 -6.90 -1.52
N HIS A 61 5.94 -6.59 -2.52
CA HIS A 61 6.28 -5.65 -3.58
C HIS A 61 5.22 -4.56 -3.70
N THR A 62 5.62 -3.30 -3.69
CA THR A 62 4.71 -2.19 -3.98
C THR A 62 5.35 -1.21 -4.93
N VAL A 63 4.60 -0.83 -5.96
CA VAL A 63 5.01 0.18 -6.93
C VAL A 63 4.17 1.43 -6.69
N MET A 64 4.81 2.58 -6.61
CA MET A 64 4.17 3.87 -6.51
C MET A 64 4.49 4.69 -7.75
N VAL A 65 3.48 5.26 -8.39
CA VAL A 65 3.64 6.21 -9.50
C VAL A 65 2.91 7.47 -9.12
N MET A 66 3.56 8.62 -9.21
CA MET A 66 2.94 9.91 -8.95
C MET A 66 3.24 10.89 -10.06
N ALA A 67 2.29 11.77 -10.33
CA ALA A 67 2.47 12.89 -11.22
C ALA A 67 1.83 14.14 -10.62
N SER A 68 2.48 15.29 -10.75
CA SER A 68 1.91 16.59 -10.43
C SER A 68 2.10 17.60 -11.55
N TYR A 69 1.16 18.51 -11.64
CA TYR A 69 1.17 19.59 -12.60
C TYR A 69 0.53 20.85 -12.00
N ALA A 70 1.25 21.97 -12.14
CA ALA A 70 0.76 23.29 -11.78
C ALA A 70 0.09 23.92 -13.02
N PHE A 71 -1.24 23.95 -13.06
CA PHE A 71 -1.97 24.58 -14.16
C PHE A 71 -1.75 26.10 -14.19
N ASN A 72 -1.70 26.71 -13.00
CA ASN A 72 -1.37 28.11 -12.79
C ASN A 72 -0.87 28.28 -11.33
N PRO A 73 -0.38 29.47 -10.93
CA PRO A 73 0.13 29.69 -9.57
C PRO A 73 -0.89 29.40 -8.46
N LEU A 74 -2.19 29.43 -8.78
CA LEU A 74 -3.26 29.20 -7.83
C LEU A 74 -3.78 27.76 -7.83
N LEU A 75 -3.55 26.97 -8.88
CA LEU A 75 -4.16 25.65 -9.07
C LEU A 75 -3.12 24.58 -9.41
N ASN A 76 -3.02 23.59 -8.54
CA ASN A 76 -2.17 22.42 -8.70
C ASN A 76 -3.03 21.15 -8.71
N ALA A 77 -2.71 20.22 -9.61
CA ALA A 77 -3.22 18.87 -9.56
C ALA A 77 -2.09 17.87 -9.34
N ASN A 78 -2.37 16.85 -8.55
CA ASN A 78 -1.50 15.70 -8.37
C ASN A 78 -2.35 14.43 -8.45
N ALA A 79 -1.77 13.36 -8.95
CA ALA A 79 -2.33 12.04 -8.82
C ALA A 79 -1.22 11.08 -8.40
N ALA A 80 -1.52 10.24 -7.41
CA ALA A 80 -0.68 9.12 -7.03
C ALA A 80 -1.43 7.80 -7.26
N ILE A 81 -0.70 6.79 -7.70
CA ILE A 81 -1.16 5.42 -7.85
C ILE A 81 -0.22 4.56 -7.02
N LEU A 82 -0.79 3.76 -6.14
CA LEU A 82 -0.11 2.70 -5.44
C LEU A 82 -0.63 1.38 -6.01
N TRP A 83 0.25 0.61 -6.63
CA TRP A 83 -0.08 -0.68 -7.21
C TRP A 83 0.71 -1.77 -6.52
N GLU A 84 0.01 -2.86 -6.23
CA GLU A 84 0.54 -4.02 -5.59
C GLU A 84 0.32 -5.25 -6.48
N PRO A 85 1.42 -5.84 -7.01
CA PRO A 85 1.31 -6.89 -8.02
C PRO A 85 0.73 -8.22 -7.52
N GLU A 86 0.91 -8.57 -6.24
CA GLU A 86 0.64 -9.94 -5.76
C GLU A 86 -0.86 -10.19 -5.53
N HIS A 87 -1.60 -9.19 -5.05
CA HIS A 87 -3.05 -9.26 -4.85
C HIS A 87 -3.80 -8.37 -5.84
N ASN A 88 -3.11 -7.89 -6.88
CA ASN A 88 -3.64 -7.00 -7.91
C ASN A 88 -4.42 -5.81 -7.31
N SER A 89 -3.92 -5.27 -6.21
CA SER A 89 -4.56 -4.17 -5.50
C SER A 89 -4.03 -2.83 -6.00
N LEU A 90 -4.94 -1.89 -6.23
CA LEU A 90 -4.67 -0.57 -6.78
C LEU A 90 -5.34 0.48 -5.89
N ILE A 91 -4.56 1.47 -5.49
CA ILE A 91 -5.06 2.65 -4.77
C ILE A 91 -4.70 3.88 -5.58
N VAL A 92 -5.69 4.74 -5.84
CA VAL A 92 -5.51 5.96 -6.60
C VAL A 92 -5.90 7.15 -5.73
N PHE A 93 -5.02 8.16 -5.70
CA PHE A 93 -5.15 9.37 -4.91
C PHE A 93 -5.10 10.61 -5.82
N PRO A 94 -6.17 10.95 -6.55
CA PRO A 94 -6.22 12.23 -7.22
C PRO A 94 -6.44 13.35 -6.18
N THR A 95 -5.63 14.39 -6.30
CA THR A 95 -5.64 15.57 -5.44
C THR A 95 -5.68 16.84 -6.29
N LEU A 96 -6.57 17.75 -5.92
CA LEU A 96 -6.63 19.09 -6.49
C LEU A 96 -6.43 20.11 -5.38
N ALA A 97 -5.45 20.98 -5.52
CA ALA A 97 -5.13 22.01 -4.56
C ALA A 97 -5.30 23.40 -5.18
N TYR A 98 -6.05 24.27 -4.50
CA TYR A 98 -6.30 25.65 -4.89
C TYR A 98 -5.85 26.62 -3.80
N SER A 99 -5.00 27.57 -4.16
CA SER A 99 -4.56 28.66 -3.28
C SER A 99 -5.63 29.75 -3.23
N LEU A 100 -6.15 30.01 -2.03
CA LEU A 100 -7.15 31.05 -1.72
C LEU A 100 -6.50 32.38 -1.33
N GLY A 101 -5.18 32.43 -1.24
CA GLY A 101 -4.37 33.58 -0.88
C GLY A 101 -2.95 33.14 -0.53
N ASP A 102 -2.11 34.08 -0.11
CA ASP A 102 -0.68 33.85 0.07
C ASP A 102 -0.34 32.71 1.06
N ASN A 103 -1.23 32.45 2.02
CA ASN A 103 -0.99 31.49 3.12
C ASN A 103 -2.11 30.45 3.30
N LEU A 104 -3.13 30.42 2.44
CA LEU A 104 -4.26 29.51 2.58
C LEU A 104 -4.44 28.68 1.32
N VAL A 105 -4.43 27.36 1.49
CA VAL A 105 -4.64 26.38 0.41
C VAL A 105 -5.83 25.51 0.78
N ALA A 106 -6.82 25.42 -0.11
CA ALA A 106 -7.88 24.43 -0.05
C ALA A 106 -7.51 23.24 -0.93
N SER A 107 -7.66 22.02 -0.42
CA SER A 107 -7.36 20.79 -1.16
C SER A 107 -8.56 19.84 -1.16
N ALA A 108 -8.92 19.34 -2.33
CA ALA A 108 -9.83 18.22 -2.51
C ALA A 108 -9.00 16.96 -2.79
N ILE A 109 -9.17 15.94 -1.96
CA ILE A 109 -8.46 14.66 -2.07
C ILE A 109 -9.53 13.57 -2.18
N LEU A 110 -9.37 12.69 -3.17
CA LEU A 110 -10.16 11.46 -3.26
C LEU A 110 -9.21 10.28 -3.09
N GLN A 111 -9.71 9.21 -2.47
CA GLN A 111 -9.01 7.94 -2.38
C GLN A 111 -9.91 6.87 -2.97
N LEU A 112 -9.44 6.22 -4.03
CA LEU A 112 -10.13 5.14 -4.70
C LEU A 112 -9.34 3.86 -4.47
N TYR A 113 -10.01 2.81 -4.00
CA TYR A 113 -9.43 1.48 -3.85
C TYR A 113 -10.10 0.54 -4.84
N ALA A 114 -9.30 -0.15 -5.64
CA ALA A 114 -9.72 -1.19 -6.56
C ALA A 114 -8.80 -2.39 -6.38
N GLY A 115 -9.32 -3.49 -5.87
CA GLY A 115 -8.55 -4.70 -5.67
C GLY A 115 -9.50 -5.89 -5.57
N GLU A 116 -8.98 -7.07 -5.86
CA GLU A 116 -9.70 -8.31 -5.66
C GLU A 116 -9.61 -8.67 -4.18
N VAL A 117 -10.74 -8.62 -3.48
CA VAL A 117 -10.85 -9.36 -2.23
C VAL A 117 -10.82 -10.82 -2.66
N LEU A 118 -9.67 -11.48 -2.56
CA LEU A 118 -9.60 -12.92 -2.67
C LEU A 118 -10.51 -13.46 -1.56
N ASP A 119 -11.72 -13.85 -1.94
CA ASP A 119 -12.61 -14.70 -1.16
C ASP A 119 -11.95 -16.08 -1.02
N THR A 120 -10.85 -16.14 -0.27
CA THR A 120 -10.47 -17.37 0.43
C THR A 120 -11.35 -17.50 1.67
N TYR A 121 -12.66 -17.49 1.44
CA TYR A 121 -13.60 -18.29 2.23
C TYR A 121 -13.61 -19.70 1.64
N GLN A 122 -12.43 -20.34 1.54
CA GLN A 122 -12.37 -21.78 1.35
C GLN A 122 -12.70 -22.43 2.70
N HIS A 123 -13.97 -22.78 2.84
CA HIS A 123 -14.43 -24.03 3.43
C HIS A 123 -13.72 -24.51 4.69
N GLU A 124 -14.03 -23.91 5.85
CA GLU A 124 -14.26 -24.75 7.02
C GLU A 124 -15.64 -25.42 6.85
N CYS A 125 -15.70 -26.46 6.00
CA CYS A 125 -16.70 -27.49 6.19
C CYS A 125 -16.33 -28.21 7.48
N VAL A 126 -17.01 -27.86 8.57
CA VAL A 126 -17.04 -28.64 9.80
C VAL A 126 -17.76 -29.96 9.51
N CYS A 127 -17.09 -30.88 8.83
CA CYS A 127 -17.47 -32.28 8.77
C CYS A 127 -16.56 -33.03 9.75
N GLY A 128 -17.06 -33.31 10.95
CA GLY A 128 -16.29 -34.10 11.91
C GLY A 128 -16.81 -34.04 13.34
N CYS A 129 -18.06 -34.42 13.57
CA CYS A 129 -18.47 -34.94 14.88
C CYS A 129 -19.11 -36.31 14.65
N GLU A 130 -18.26 -37.33 14.51
CA GLU A 130 -18.66 -38.71 14.80
C GLU A 130 -18.49 -38.87 16.31
N VAL A 131 -19.61 -38.84 17.03
CA VAL A 131 -19.64 -39.24 18.44
C VAL A 131 -20.11 -40.69 18.45
N GLU A 132 -19.13 -41.59 18.49
CA GLU A 132 -19.31 -42.97 18.93
C GLU A 132 -19.92 -42.95 20.34
N LEU A 133 -21.14 -43.43 20.48
CA LEU A 133 -21.71 -43.83 21.77
C LEU A 133 -21.57 -45.35 21.86
N GLU A 134 -20.42 -45.80 22.36
CA GLU A 134 -20.30 -47.15 22.91
C GLU A 134 -20.89 -47.20 24.32
N GLY A 135 -21.77 -48.18 24.56
CA GLY A 135 -21.92 -48.87 25.85
C GLY A 135 -22.94 -48.33 26.83
#